data_AF-A3ZS97-F1
#
_entry.id   AF-A3ZS97-F1
#
_cell.length_a   1.000
_cell.length_b   1.000
_cell.length_c   1.000
_cell.angle_alpha   90.00
_cell.angle_beta   90.00
_cell.angle_gamma   90.00
#
_symmetry.space_group_name_H-M   'P 1'
#
loop_
_entity.id
_entity.type
_entity.pdbx_description
1 polymer ?
#
loop_
_entity_poly.entity_id
_entity_poly.type
_entity_poly.pdbx_seq_one_letter_code
_entity_poly.pdbx_strand_id
1 'polypeptide(L)'
;MLKIEIAGSAIGGEDANEALWVDEIVSASDLANVSLTFRLESQRNVDLDNLVRPAMRALKRSGFYQSGFPELNSITASKLVGQPIGLTIESGSRLVPEGKLLSVESDRIPPSDPTFAWKSEWTAAIQKEWDAPVICNPIWLAISTTSLRSLVDLMKPIINVLERVLRRDPNGRNPFCPNDHLVDWLQIRRVSSGAALKLVAGMLS
;
A
#
# COMPACT_ATOMS: atom_id res chain seq x y z
N MET A 1 8.04 27.56 4.74
CA MET A 1 7.62 26.50 3.81
C MET A 1 8.84 26.12 2.99
N LEU A 2 9.36 24.90 3.13
CA LEU A 2 10.59 24.48 2.45
C LEU A 2 10.19 23.75 1.16
N LYS A 3 10.59 24.28 0.00
CA LYS A 3 10.30 23.74 -1.32
C LYS A 3 11.49 22.88 -1.74
N ILE A 4 11.30 21.56 -1.85
CA ILE A 4 12.30 20.65 -2.40
C ILE A 4 11.74 20.11 -3.72
N GLU A 5 12.31 20.54 -4.83
CA GLU A 5 12.01 20.04 -6.17
C GLU A 5 13.10 19.02 -6.52
N ILE A 6 12.72 17.78 -6.86
CA ILE A 6 13.63 16.79 -7.42
C ILE A 6 13.07 16.38 -8.79
N ALA A 7 13.91 16.33 -9.82
CA ALA A 7 13.46 16.03 -11.17
C ALA A 7 13.05 14.55 -11.34
N GLY A 8 11.82 14.32 -11.80
CA GLY A 8 11.23 13.03 -12.16
C GLY A 8 12.09 12.15 -13.08
N SER A 9 12.24 10.86 -12.74
CA SER A 9 12.62 9.77 -13.66
C SER A 9 11.56 8.66 -13.63
N ALA A 10 11.59 7.75 -14.61
CA ALA A 10 10.60 6.69 -14.74
C ALA A 10 10.41 5.90 -13.43
N ILE A 11 9.15 5.75 -13.00
CA ILE A 11 8.78 4.95 -11.83
C ILE A 11 8.74 3.45 -12.24
N GLY A 12 9.57 2.64 -11.58
CA GLY A 12 9.71 1.19 -11.77
C GLY A 12 10.79 0.75 -12.78
N GLY A 13 11.45 -0.39 -12.48
CA GLY A 13 12.59 -0.97 -13.23
C GLY A 13 13.83 -1.19 -12.35
N GLU A 14 14.74 -2.11 -12.73
CA GLU A 14 16.00 -2.35 -12.00
C GLU A 14 16.90 -1.10 -11.93
N ASP A 15 16.74 -0.18 -12.88
CA ASP A 15 17.52 1.06 -13.03
C ASP A 15 16.79 2.34 -12.56
N ALA A 16 15.59 2.23 -11.99
CA ALA A 16 14.84 3.41 -11.57
C ALA A 16 15.50 4.03 -10.33
N ASN A 17 16.07 5.23 -10.50
CA ASN A 17 16.68 5.96 -9.40
C ASN A 17 15.59 6.50 -8.48
N GLU A 18 15.33 5.76 -7.40
CA GLU A 18 14.28 6.03 -6.38
C GLU A 18 14.31 7.48 -5.85
N ALA A 19 15.47 8.15 -5.86
CA ALA A 19 15.63 9.53 -5.42
C ALA A 19 15.05 10.56 -6.40
N LEU A 20 14.93 10.21 -7.68
CA LEU A 20 14.41 11.06 -8.76
C LEU A 20 12.90 10.93 -8.94
N TRP A 21 12.16 10.29 -8.03
CA TRP A 21 10.69 10.18 -8.17
C TRP A 21 9.95 11.34 -7.49
N VAL A 22 10.57 11.96 -6.48
CA VAL A 22 9.92 12.94 -5.60
C VAL A 22 9.88 14.31 -6.26
N ASP A 23 8.83 14.58 -7.01
CA ASP A 23 8.66 15.87 -7.67
C ASP A 23 8.24 16.98 -6.71
N GLU A 24 7.49 16.63 -5.64
CA GLU A 24 6.85 17.62 -4.78
C GLU A 24 6.68 17.12 -3.33
N ILE A 25 7.16 17.90 -2.35
CA ILE A 25 6.83 17.76 -0.92
C ILE A 25 6.01 18.99 -0.51
N VAL A 26 4.71 18.80 -0.28
CA VAL A 26 3.75 19.90 -0.06
C VAL A 26 3.79 20.39 1.40
N SER A 27 3.97 19.49 2.36
CA SER A 27 4.07 19.81 3.78
C SER A 27 4.86 18.73 4.54
N ALA A 28 5.81 19.16 5.38
CA ALA A 28 6.66 18.31 6.21
C ALA A 28 6.54 18.61 7.72
N SER A 29 5.48 19.32 8.12
CA SER A 29 5.29 19.77 9.51
C SER A 29 5.04 18.61 10.49
N ASP A 30 4.35 17.57 10.04
CA ASP A 30 4.11 16.33 10.79
C ASP A 30 4.17 15.13 9.86
N LEU A 31 5.33 14.47 9.82
CA LEU A 31 5.58 13.29 9.00
C LEU A 31 5.24 11.97 9.72
N ALA A 32 4.57 12.02 10.88
CA ALA A 32 4.06 10.81 11.52
C ALA A 32 2.94 10.18 10.68
N ASN A 33 2.19 10.99 9.93
CA ASN A 33 1.25 10.47 8.94
C ASN A 33 1.70 10.96 7.57
N VAL A 34 1.84 10.06 6.61
CA VAL A 34 2.28 10.42 5.26
C VAL A 34 1.30 9.94 4.21
N SER A 35 1.02 10.80 3.25
CA SER A 35 0.25 10.51 2.05
C SER A 35 1.19 10.60 0.83
N LEU A 36 1.23 9.53 0.04
CA LEU A 36 2.03 9.37 -1.15
C LEU A 36 1.09 9.28 -2.36
N THR A 37 1.25 10.18 -3.32
CA THR A 37 0.48 10.15 -4.57
C THR A 37 1.42 9.91 -5.74
N PHE A 38 1.33 8.72 -6.32
CA PHE A 38 2.14 8.31 -7.46
C PHE A 38 1.40 8.68 -8.75
N ARG A 39 1.96 9.59 -9.53
CA ARG A 39 1.51 9.94 -10.88
C ARG A 39 2.18 9.01 -11.89
N LEU A 40 1.40 8.43 -12.79
CA LEU A 40 1.84 7.42 -13.76
C LEU A 40 1.36 7.78 -15.18
N GLU A 41 2.25 7.67 -16.17
CA GLU A 41 1.99 8.06 -17.57
C GLU A 41 0.97 7.17 -18.31
N SER A 42 0.81 5.90 -17.93
CA SER A 42 -0.16 4.96 -18.52
C SER A 42 -0.54 3.87 -17.52
N GLN A 43 -1.47 2.97 -17.86
CA GLN A 43 -1.88 1.79 -17.05
C GLN A 43 -0.72 0.78 -16.88
N ARG A 44 0.42 1.21 -16.34
CA ARG A 44 1.44 0.27 -15.89
C ARG A 44 0.85 -0.49 -14.70
N ASN A 45 0.83 -1.81 -14.83
CA ASN A 45 0.50 -2.74 -13.75
C ASN A 45 1.60 -2.71 -12.68
N VAL A 46 1.65 -1.65 -11.89
CA VAL A 46 2.59 -1.51 -10.78
C VAL A 46 1.84 -1.47 -9.48
N ASP A 47 2.30 -2.32 -8.57
CA ASP A 47 1.70 -2.52 -7.25
C ASP A 47 2.09 -1.37 -6.32
N LEU A 48 1.15 -0.89 -5.51
CA LEU A 48 1.41 0.22 -4.59
C LEU A 48 2.48 -0.14 -3.55
N ASP A 49 2.58 -1.39 -3.10
CA ASP A 49 3.59 -1.80 -2.13
C ASP A 49 5.02 -1.73 -2.73
N ASN A 50 5.15 -2.01 -4.03
CA ASN A 50 6.37 -1.87 -4.81
C ASN A 50 6.75 -0.41 -5.03
N LEU A 51 5.79 0.53 -4.99
CA LEU A 51 6.02 1.98 -5.09
C LEU A 51 6.31 2.63 -3.74
N VAL A 52 5.62 2.22 -2.68
CA VAL A 52 5.78 2.77 -1.33
C VAL A 52 7.15 2.48 -0.76
N ARG A 53 7.65 1.25 -0.91
CA ARG A 53 8.97 0.83 -0.40
C ARG A 53 10.11 1.77 -0.85
N PRO A 54 10.36 1.97 -2.16
CA PRO A 54 11.41 2.87 -2.64
C PRO A 54 11.17 4.32 -2.24
N ALA A 55 9.93 4.82 -2.27
CA ALA A 55 9.61 6.18 -1.82
C ALA A 55 10.02 6.42 -0.35
N MET A 56 9.68 5.47 0.54
CA MET A 56 10.06 5.56 1.95
C MET A 56 11.56 5.41 2.17
N ARG A 57 12.26 4.58 1.37
CA ARG A 57 13.73 4.52 1.40
C ARG A 57 14.37 5.84 0.98
N ALA A 58 13.83 6.52 -0.03
CA ALA A 58 14.30 7.83 -0.46
C ALA A 58 14.12 8.86 0.67
N LEU A 59 12.94 8.92 1.31
CA LEU A 59 12.71 9.80 2.46
C LEU A 59 13.67 9.53 3.63
N LYS A 60 13.95 8.25 3.93
CA LYS A 60 14.95 7.87 4.93
C LYS A 60 16.35 8.38 4.55
N ARG A 61 16.79 8.15 3.30
CA ARG A 61 18.10 8.61 2.80
C ARG A 61 18.25 10.14 2.86
N SER A 62 17.16 10.86 2.66
CA SER A 62 17.10 12.33 2.79
C SER A 62 17.02 12.83 4.23
N GLY A 63 17.06 11.93 5.24
CA GLY A 63 17.13 12.30 6.65
C GLY A 63 15.79 12.58 7.33
N PHE A 64 14.65 12.30 6.68
CA PHE A 64 13.33 12.54 7.27
C PHE A 64 12.93 11.50 8.33
N TYR A 65 13.49 10.29 8.28
CA TYR A 65 13.12 9.19 9.17
C TYR A 65 14.33 8.40 9.66
N GLN A 66 14.21 7.84 10.86
CA GLN A 66 15.16 6.86 11.38
C GLN A 66 14.97 5.47 10.74
N SER A 67 15.93 4.58 10.98
CA SER A 67 15.85 3.20 10.50
C SER A 67 14.64 2.47 11.09
N GLY A 68 13.87 1.79 10.24
CA GLY A 68 12.65 1.07 10.66
C GLY A 68 11.39 1.93 10.77
N PHE A 69 11.50 3.24 10.52
CA PHE A 69 10.39 4.19 10.54
C PHE A 69 9.53 4.17 11.83
N PRO A 70 10.15 4.24 13.02
CA PRO A 70 9.42 4.20 14.29
C PRO A 70 8.46 5.39 14.47
N GLU A 71 8.74 6.52 13.83
CA GLU A 71 7.97 7.76 13.94
C GLU A 71 6.69 7.76 13.10
N LEU A 72 6.57 6.84 12.14
CA LEU A 72 5.35 6.71 11.35
C LEU A 72 4.19 6.23 12.22
N ASN A 73 2.98 6.63 11.88
CA ASN A 73 1.71 6.20 12.44
C ASN A 73 0.81 5.72 11.31
N SER A 74 0.90 6.36 10.13
CA SER A 74 0.24 5.87 8.93
C SER A 74 1.02 6.18 7.66
N ILE A 75 0.85 5.31 6.67
CA ILE A 75 1.21 5.53 5.28
C ILE A 75 -0.07 5.36 4.47
N THR A 76 -0.45 6.38 3.73
CA THR A 76 -1.48 6.31 2.69
C THR A 76 -0.80 6.45 1.34
N ALA A 77 -1.17 5.63 0.37
CA ALA A 77 -0.59 5.59 -0.96
C ALA A 77 -1.71 5.52 -2.00
N SER A 78 -1.56 6.25 -3.10
CA SER A 78 -2.54 6.27 -4.18
C SER A 78 -1.89 6.42 -5.55
N LYS A 79 -2.57 5.96 -6.61
CA LYS A 79 -2.16 6.14 -8.00
C LYS A 79 -3.03 7.19 -8.70
N LEU A 80 -2.41 7.99 -9.55
CA LEU A 80 -3.06 8.85 -10.53
C LEU A 80 -2.53 8.50 -11.92
N VAL A 81 -3.38 7.92 -12.76
CA VAL A 81 -3.03 7.48 -14.11
C VAL A 81 -3.29 8.59 -15.13
N GLY A 82 -2.51 8.63 -16.22
CA GLY A 82 -2.67 9.62 -17.29
C GLY A 82 -2.06 10.97 -16.94
N GLN A 83 -1.09 10.98 -16.02
CA GLN A 83 -0.36 12.16 -15.56
C GLN A 83 1.13 11.98 -15.84
N PRO A 84 1.92 13.05 -15.99
CA PRO A 84 3.37 12.95 -16.01
C PRO A 84 3.88 12.18 -14.78
N ILE A 85 4.86 11.30 -15.00
CA ILE A 85 5.42 10.46 -13.92
C ILE A 85 5.89 11.34 -12.76
N GLY A 86 5.55 10.95 -11.53
CA GLY A 86 5.93 11.71 -10.35
C GLY A 86 5.45 11.15 -9.02
N LEU A 87 5.97 11.70 -7.94
CA LEU A 87 5.52 11.43 -6.57
C LEU A 87 5.30 12.75 -5.82
N THR A 88 4.07 12.94 -5.34
CA THR A 88 3.71 14.00 -4.39
C THR A 88 3.64 13.42 -2.98
N ILE A 89 4.26 14.11 -2.02
CA ILE A 89 4.32 13.71 -0.61
C ILE A 89 3.67 14.79 0.26
N GLU A 90 2.72 14.38 1.09
CA GLU A 90 1.96 15.26 1.98
C GLU A 90 1.96 14.71 3.41
N SER A 91 2.16 15.58 4.40
CA SER A 91 1.86 15.26 5.80
C SER A 91 0.35 15.05 5.98
N GLY A 92 -0.02 13.96 6.64
CA GLY A 92 -1.40 13.61 6.96
C GLY A 92 -1.80 12.24 6.45
N SER A 93 -3.03 11.86 6.78
CA SER A 93 -3.66 10.63 6.29
C SER A 93 -4.93 10.99 5.53
N ARG A 94 -5.21 10.31 4.43
CA ARG A 94 -6.49 10.48 3.73
C ARG A 94 -7.58 9.67 4.40
N LEU A 95 -8.82 10.12 4.24
CA LEU A 95 -9.99 9.38 4.71
C LEU A 95 -10.07 8.04 3.99
N VAL A 96 -10.45 7.01 4.74
CA VAL A 96 -10.75 5.69 4.17
C VAL A 96 -12.02 5.83 3.31
N PRO A 97 -12.01 5.40 2.04
CA PRO A 97 -13.21 5.47 1.22
C PRO A 97 -14.36 4.62 1.79
N GLU A 98 -15.59 4.94 1.40
CA GLU A 98 -16.80 4.21 1.82
C GLU A 98 -17.05 2.96 0.94
N GLY A 99 -18.02 2.12 1.32
CA GLY A 99 -18.44 0.95 0.52
C GLY A 99 -17.49 -0.24 0.65
N LYS A 100 -17.72 -1.08 1.65
CA LYS A 100 -16.85 -2.20 2.01
C LYS A 100 -17.31 -3.52 1.39
N LEU A 101 -16.35 -4.25 0.80
CA LEU A 101 -16.51 -5.62 0.29
C LEU A 101 -15.91 -6.69 1.20
N LEU A 102 -14.91 -6.32 2.02
CA LEU A 102 -14.16 -7.28 2.83
C LEU A 102 -13.86 -6.71 4.22
N SER A 103 -14.01 -7.54 5.26
CA SER A 103 -13.47 -7.32 6.61
C SER A 103 -12.74 -8.57 7.04
N VAL A 104 -11.48 -8.45 7.45
CA VAL A 104 -10.80 -9.59 8.07
C VAL A 104 -10.06 -9.08 9.29
N GLU A 105 -10.19 -9.81 10.39
CA GLU A 105 -9.49 -9.55 11.63
C GLU A 105 -8.64 -10.78 12.00
N SER A 106 -7.47 -10.53 12.58
CA SER A 106 -6.60 -11.57 13.13
C SER A 106 -5.91 -11.04 14.37
N ASP A 107 -5.80 -11.89 15.38
CA ASP A 107 -5.04 -11.61 16.60
C ASP A 107 -3.53 -11.85 16.43
N ARG A 108 -3.09 -12.17 15.21
CA ARG A 108 -1.68 -12.44 14.88
C ARG A 108 -1.14 -11.42 13.87
N ILE A 109 0.07 -10.93 14.15
CA ILE A 109 0.84 -10.11 13.22
C ILE A 109 1.55 -11.02 12.20
N PRO A 110 1.61 -10.66 10.90
CA PRO A 110 2.38 -11.43 9.91
C PRO A 110 3.83 -11.54 10.35
N PRO A 111 4.45 -12.73 10.40
CA PRO A 111 5.89 -12.81 10.68
C PRO A 111 6.71 -12.18 9.56
N SER A 112 7.95 -11.77 9.84
CA SER A 112 8.84 -11.15 8.84
C SER A 112 9.12 -12.08 7.66
N ASP A 113 9.24 -13.38 7.93
CA ASP A 113 9.24 -14.43 6.93
C ASP A 113 7.94 -15.25 7.03
N PRO A 114 6.95 -14.99 6.16
CA PRO A 114 5.64 -15.64 6.19
C PRO A 114 5.70 -17.16 6.01
N THR A 115 5.47 -17.89 7.10
CA THR A 115 5.38 -19.35 7.10
C THR A 115 4.17 -19.82 6.28
N PHE A 116 4.22 -21.07 5.79
CA PHE A 116 3.09 -21.68 5.11
C PHE A 116 1.82 -21.71 5.97
N ALA A 117 1.97 -22.01 7.27
CA ALA A 117 0.86 -22.06 8.22
C ALA A 117 0.16 -20.69 8.33
N TRP A 118 0.92 -19.61 8.51
CA TRP A 118 0.35 -18.27 8.59
C TRP A 118 -0.34 -17.86 7.28
N LYS A 119 0.29 -18.13 6.13
CA LYS A 119 -0.33 -17.85 4.81
C LYS A 119 -1.65 -18.58 4.65
N SER A 120 -1.72 -19.86 5.07
CA SER A 120 -2.92 -20.68 4.96
C SER A 120 -4.06 -20.16 5.85
N GLU A 121 -3.75 -19.88 7.13
CA GLU A 121 -4.70 -19.31 8.09
C GLU A 121 -5.28 -17.98 7.59
N TRP A 122 -4.40 -17.08 7.13
CA TRP A 122 -4.80 -15.78 6.62
C TRP A 122 -5.60 -15.88 5.31
N THR A 123 -5.22 -16.78 4.41
CA THR A 123 -5.99 -17.06 3.18
C THR A 123 -7.41 -17.53 3.52
N ALA A 124 -7.55 -18.46 4.46
CA ALA A 124 -8.86 -18.97 4.89
C ALA A 124 -9.72 -17.87 5.52
N ALA A 125 -9.14 -17.00 6.33
CA ALA A 125 -9.83 -15.87 6.94
C ALA A 125 -10.36 -14.89 5.88
N ILE A 126 -9.56 -14.55 4.86
CA ILE A 126 -10.00 -13.72 3.75
C ILE A 126 -11.09 -14.42 2.95
N GLN A 127 -10.90 -15.69 2.58
CA GLN A 127 -11.89 -16.44 1.78
C GLN A 127 -13.25 -16.57 2.46
N LYS A 128 -13.29 -16.66 3.79
CA LYS A 128 -14.55 -16.72 4.56
C LYS A 128 -15.38 -15.45 4.44
N GLU A 129 -14.73 -14.30 4.40
CA GLU A 129 -15.37 -12.98 4.41
C GLU A 129 -15.53 -12.41 2.98
N TRP A 130 -14.97 -13.10 1.98
CA TRP A 130 -14.97 -12.66 0.60
C TRP A 130 -16.19 -13.16 -0.16
N ASP A 131 -17.07 -12.24 -0.57
CA ASP A 131 -18.32 -12.55 -1.28
C ASP A 131 -18.13 -12.88 -2.78
N ALA A 132 -16.90 -13.18 -3.20
CA ALA A 132 -16.51 -13.53 -4.57
C ALA A 132 -17.07 -12.63 -5.71
N PRO A 133 -17.27 -11.30 -5.57
CA PRO A 133 -17.66 -10.48 -6.70
C PRO A 133 -16.52 -10.44 -7.72
N VAL A 134 -16.88 -10.37 -9.01
CA VAL A 134 -15.90 -10.09 -10.06
C VAL A 134 -15.41 -8.65 -9.87
N ILE A 135 -14.13 -8.47 -9.57
CA ILE A 135 -13.51 -7.15 -9.45
C ILE A 135 -12.99 -6.74 -10.82
N CYS A 136 -13.60 -5.72 -11.41
CA CYS A 136 -13.11 -5.06 -12.63
C CYS A 136 -12.82 -3.57 -12.43
N ASN A 137 -13.06 -3.05 -11.22
CA ASN A 137 -12.88 -1.65 -10.88
C ASN A 137 -11.71 -1.49 -9.91
N PRO A 138 -11.13 -0.29 -9.83
CA PRO A 138 -10.14 0.03 -8.82
C PRO A 138 -10.66 -0.23 -7.40
N ILE A 139 -9.78 -0.76 -6.55
CA ILE A 139 -10.07 -1.09 -5.15
C ILE A 139 -9.21 -0.28 -4.21
N TRP A 140 -9.76 -0.05 -3.03
CA TRP A 140 -9.04 0.52 -1.91
C TRP A 140 -8.81 -0.53 -0.81
N LEU A 141 -7.66 -0.46 -0.15
CA LEU A 141 -7.27 -1.32 0.96
C LEU A 141 -6.90 -0.48 2.19
N ALA A 142 -7.47 -0.79 3.34
CA ALA A 142 -7.11 -0.20 4.62
C ALA A 142 -6.66 -1.29 5.60
N ILE A 143 -5.41 -1.19 6.04
CA ILE A 143 -4.77 -2.09 6.99
C ILE A 143 -4.58 -1.33 8.31
N SER A 144 -5.11 -1.88 9.41
CA SER A 144 -4.84 -1.38 10.76
C SER A 144 -4.10 -2.46 11.55
N THR A 145 -3.12 -2.06 12.34
CA THR A 145 -2.36 -2.98 13.19
C THR A 145 -2.03 -2.37 14.54
N THR A 146 -1.96 -3.19 15.58
CA THR A 146 -1.43 -2.78 16.90
C THR A 146 0.10 -2.93 16.99
N SER A 147 0.75 -3.45 15.94
CA SER A 147 2.19 -3.71 15.93
C SER A 147 3.02 -2.43 15.86
N LEU A 148 4.14 -2.41 16.60
CA LEU A 148 5.17 -1.37 16.48
C LEU A 148 6.17 -1.63 15.35
N ARG A 149 6.09 -2.77 14.66
CA ARG A 149 6.97 -3.07 13.52
C ARG A 149 6.81 -2.06 12.40
N SER A 150 7.86 -1.92 11.58
CA SER A 150 7.86 -1.12 10.35
C SER A 150 6.61 -1.39 9.51
N LEU A 151 5.83 -0.34 9.26
CA LEU A 151 4.61 -0.43 8.45
C LEU A 151 4.93 -0.85 7.01
N VAL A 152 6.06 -0.39 6.48
CA VAL A 152 6.55 -0.75 5.15
C VAL A 152 6.80 -2.26 5.05
N ASP A 153 7.36 -2.87 6.10
CA ASP A 153 7.69 -4.30 6.12
C ASP A 153 6.46 -5.19 6.36
N LEU A 154 5.45 -4.67 7.08
CA LEU A 154 4.19 -5.38 7.32
C LEU A 154 3.29 -5.45 6.08
N MET A 155 3.38 -4.44 5.22
CA MET A 155 2.50 -4.29 4.05
C MET A 155 2.60 -5.46 3.06
N LYS A 156 3.83 -5.84 2.67
CA LYS A 156 4.10 -6.87 1.65
C LYS A 156 3.44 -8.24 1.95
N PRO A 157 3.68 -8.86 3.12
CA PRO A 157 3.13 -10.18 3.39
C PRO A 157 1.59 -10.22 3.43
N ILE A 158 0.94 -9.10 3.76
CA ILE A 158 -0.52 -8.99 3.79
C ILE A 158 -1.08 -8.93 2.37
N ILE A 159 -0.53 -8.06 1.54
CA ILE A 159 -0.97 -7.86 0.14
C ILE A 159 -0.72 -9.13 -0.68
N ASN A 160 0.47 -9.74 -0.56
CA ASN A 160 0.80 -10.98 -1.27
C ASN A 160 -0.20 -12.13 -1.03
N VAL A 161 -0.83 -12.19 0.15
CA VAL A 161 -1.86 -13.21 0.43
C VAL A 161 -3.22 -12.78 -0.10
N LEU A 162 -3.57 -11.50 0.03
CA LEU A 162 -4.79 -10.95 -0.56
C LEU A 162 -4.83 -11.21 -2.08
N GLU A 163 -3.72 -11.07 -2.78
CA GLU A 163 -3.60 -11.41 -4.21
C GLU A 163 -4.12 -12.80 -4.56
N ARG A 164 -3.88 -13.80 -3.71
CA ARG A 164 -4.31 -15.18 -3.98
C ARG A 164 -5.83 -15.33 -3.94
N VAL A 165 -6.51 -14.46 -3.19
CA VAL A 165 -7.95 -14.47 -3.02
C VAL A 165 -8.64 -13.58 -4.05
N LEU A 166 -8.04 -12.44 -4.40
CA LEU A 166 -8.52 -11.56 -5.48
C LEU A 166 -8.44 -12.22 -6.88
N ARG A 167 -7.74 -13.36 -6.99
CA ARG A 167 -7.44 -14.12 -8.22
C ARG A 167 -8.57 -14.91 -8.86
N ARG A 168 -9.82 -14.88 -8.36
CA ARG A 168 -10.93 -15.53 -9.07
C ARG A 168 -11.33 -14.70 -10.30
N ASP A 169 -10.51 -14.80 -11.36
CA ASP A 169 -11.02 -14.71 -12.73
C ASP A 169 -12.01 -15.89 -12.89
N PRO A 170 -13.32 -15.64 -13.11
CA PRO A 170 -14.30 -16.71 -13.30
C PRO A 170 -13.95 -17.63 -14.48
N ASN A 171 -13.04 -17.23 -15.38
CA ASN A 171 -12.64 -17.98 -16.58
C ASN A 171 -11.22 -18.55 -16.52
N GLY A 172 -10.45 -18.29 -15.46
CA GLY A 172 -9.14 -18.90 -15.20
C GLY A 172 -8.05 -18.68 -16.26
N ARG A 173 -8.05 -17.55 -16.98
CA ARG A 173 -7.22 -17.38 -18.20
C ARG A 173 -5.82 -16.78 -17.97
N ASN A 174 -5.52 -16.23 -16.79
CA ASN A 174 -4.28 -15.43 -16.61
C ASN A 174 -3.31 -16.03 -15.57
N PRO A 175 -2.05 -16.36 -15.94
CA PRO A 175 -1.05 -16.94 -15.03
C PRO A 175 -0.37 -15.91 -14.11
N PHE A 176 -0.49 -14.61 -14.40
CA PHE A 176 0.04 -13.52 -13.58
C PHE A 176 -1.04 -12.94 -12.67
N CYS A 177 -0.67 -12.50 -11.47
CA CYS A 177 -1.52 -11.96 -10.40
C CYS A 177 -2.50 -10.89 -10.93
N PRO A 178 -3.75 -11.22 -11.30
CA PRO A 178 -4.45 -10.45 -12.30
C PRO A 178 -5.06 -9.15 -11.77
N ASN A 179 -5.04 -8.85 -10.46
CA ASN A 179 -5.82 -7.74 -9.89
C ASN A 179 -5.07 -6.81 -8.93
N ASP A 180 -3.78 -7.01 -8.64
CA ASP A 180 -3.05 -6.08 -7.73
C ASP A 180 -2.87 -4.69 -8.36
N HIS A 181 -2.77 -4.66 -9.68
CA HIS A 181 -2.83 -3.43 -10.47
C HIS A 181 -4.13 -2.62 -10.25
N LEU A 182 -5.22 -3.24 -9.75
CA LEU A 182 -6.46 -2.55 -9.40
C LEU A 182 -6.40 -1.88 -8.03
N VAL A 183 -5.41 -2.17 -7.18
CA VAL A 183 -5.25 -1.49 -5.88
C VAL A 183 -4.75 -0.07 -6.12
N ASP A 184 -5.67 0.89 -6.18
CA ASP A 184 -5.37 2.29 -6.48
C ASP A 184 -5.27 3.17 -5.23
N TRP A 185 -5.71 2.64 -4.09
CA TRP A 185 -5.57 3.30 -2.80
C TRP A 185 -5.21 2.28 -1.72
N LEU A 186 -4.17 2.56 -0.95
CA LEU A 186 -3.68 1.68 0.10
C LEU A 186 -3.35 2.52 1.34
N GLN A 187 -3.87 2.12 2.48
CA GLN A 187 -3.46 2.66 3.77
C GLN A 187 -2.98 1.54 4.67
N ILE A 188 -1.88 1.80 5.39
CA ILE A 188 -1.50 1.03 6.57
C ILE A 188 -1.30 1.99 7.74
N ARG A 189 -1.88 1.68 8.89
CA ARG A 189 -1.80 2.52 10.08
C ARG A 189 -1.68 1.72 11.38
N ARG A 190 -1.11 2.37 12.40
CA ARG A 190 -1.08 1.90 13.78
C ARG A 190 -2.38 2.30 14.49
N VAL A 191 -2.90 1.39 15.32
CA VAL A 191 -4.05 1.63 16.20
C VAL A 191 -3.73 1.17 17.61
N SER A 192 -4.33 1.81 18.62
CA SER A 192 -4.06 1.54 20.03
C SER A 192 -4.86 0.35 20.60
N SER A 193 -5.90 -0.10 19.92
CA SER A 193 -6.81 -1.16 20.40
C SER A 193 -7.47 -1.91 19.23
N GLY A 194 -8.06 -3.08 19.54
CA GLY A 194 -8.70 -3.97 18.58
C GLY A 194 -7.85 -5.20 18.23
N ALA A 195 -8.21 -5.87 17.13
CA ALA A 195 -7.44 -7.00 16.59
C ALA A 195 -6.00 -6.60 16.26
N ALA A 196 -5.06 -7.54 16.39
CA ALA A 196 -3.65 -7.28 16.12
C ALA A 196 -3.43 -6.83 14.66
N LEU A 197 -4.20 -7.41 13.74
CA LEU A 197 -4.27 -7.06 12.34
C LEU A 197 -5.73 -6.98 11.91
N LYS A 198 -6.09 -5.91 11.21
CA LYS A 198 -7.38 -5.75 10.54
C LYS A 198 -7.15 -5.29 9.11
N LEU A 199 -7.78 -5.97 8.16
CA LEU A 199 -7.84 -5.59 6.76
C LEU A 199 -9.28 -5.27 6.39
N VAL A 200 -9.47 -4.14 5.72
CA VAL A 200 -10.74 -3.74 5.10
C VAL A 200 -10.46 -3.42 3.63
N ALA A 201 -11.35 -3.82 2.74
CA ALA A 201 -11.28 -3.47 1.32
C ALA A 201 -12.64 -3.09 0.76
N GLY A 202 -12.64 -2.31 -0.31
CA GLY A 202 -13.83 -1.89 -1.04
C GLY A 202 -13.52 -1.42 -2.46
N MET A 203 -14.55 -1.08 -3.23
CA MET A 203 -14.38 -0.48 -4.56
C MET A 203 -14.27 1.03 -4.44
N LEU A 204 -13.43 1.64 -5.28
CA LEU A 204 -13.46 3.08 -5.50
C LEU A 204 -14.63 3.37 -6.46
N SER A 205 -15.51 4.28 -6.04
CA SER A 205 -16.67 4.75 -6.81
C SER A 205 -16.29 5.83 -7.81
#